data_AF-A0A7S4BIH3-F1
#
_entry.id   AF-A0A7S4BIH3-F1
#
_cell.length_a   1.000
_cell.length_b   1.000
_cell.length_c   1.000
_cell.angle_alpha   90.00
_cell.angle_beta   90.00
_cell.angle_gamma   90.00
#
_symmetry.space_group_name_H-M   'P 1'
#
loop_
_entity.id
_entity.type
_entity.pdbx_description
1 polymer ?
#
loop_
_entity_poly.entity_id
_entity_poly.type
_entity_poly.pdbx_seq_one_letter_code
_entity_poly.pdbx_strand_id
1 'polypeptide(L)'
;CINLAEMPSQASPKTKAVELKGASDDIMRLPRGISSVRNHLRHVDNVPLLVGMFCGATPSATREMVQIYQENSDVVCVIGSRDRPHNAAIFAQANLAVALTPLQPWQCLWIGLDGRVDNKSAEPHERFAASAMSVPALLDCTHCLAVLPANHDLEQLTEWLQQGRSLLANMRQALSFGLFSSLLALALLVTADWLWLPLPLAPFQLLCFLLITTPILAFSLLLAPIDARNKKEMVPKNEPPKLAHAIKFGCSLFLRALPGVVCLSILHVSFLYTFETRLRVPAQSLAPPALSEASPSSSLLPSPPPPLQPHPLTVLAGALPDCWPASGSQLDAETDETAALLAAR
;
A
#
# COMPACT_ATOMS: atom_id res chain seq x y z
N CYS A 1 24.73 -22.29 -19.19
CA CYS A 1 23.53 -21.67 -19.80
C CYS A 1 22.64 -22.77 -20.37
N ILE A 2 21.32 -22.57 -20.34
CA ILE A 2 20.35 -23.48 -20.99
C ILE A 2 20.12 -22.97 -22.41
N ASN A 3 20.27 -23.82 -23.42
CA ASN A 3 19.91 -23.46 -24.80
C ASN A 3 18.41 -23.74 -25.00
N LEU A 4 17.63 -22.71 -25.34
CA LEU A 4 16.18 -22.82 -25.53
C LEU A 4 15.77 -23.10 -26.98
N ALA A 5 16.70 -23.07 -27.94
CA ALA A 5 16.41 -23.37 -29.34
C ALA A 5 15.90 -24.82 -29.47
N GLU A 6 14.75 -24.98 -30.12
CA GLU A 6 14.30 -26.30 -30.57
C GLU A 6 15.20 -26.74 -31.73
N MET A 7 15.84 -27.89 -31.58
CA MET A 7 16.49 -28.53 -32.72
C MET A 7 15.39 -28.99 -33.67
N PRO A 8 15.48 -28.72 -34.99
CA PRO A 8 14.57 -29.32 -35.95
C PRO A 8 14.61 -30.84 -35.75
N SER A 9 13.45 -31.49 -35.83
CA SER A 9 13.33 -32.95 -35.76
C SER A 9 14.11 -33.60 -36.92
N GLN A 10 15.42 -33.73 -36.76
CA GLN A 10 16.21 -34.58 -37.62
C GLN A 10 15.95 -36.01 -37.15
N ALA A 11 15.27 -36.77 -38.01
CA ALA A 11 15.40 -38.21 -38.01
C ALA A 11 16.89 -38.55 -37.86
N SER A 12 17.25 -39.21 -36.77
CA SER A 12 18.61 -39.59 -36.47
C SER A 12 19.20 -40.38 -37.65
N PRO A 13 20.30 -39.95 -38.31
CA PRO A 13 21.25 -40.93 -38.77
C PRO A 13 21.81 -41.59 -37.50
N LYS A 14 22.03 -42.90 -37.54
CA LYS A 14 22.66 -43.67 -36.45
C LYS A 14 24.09 -43.17 -36.23
N THR A 15 24.26 -42.04 -35.56
CA THR A 15 25.56 -41.61 -35.06
C THR A 15 25.71 -42.26 -33.70
N LYS A 16 26.50 -43.34 -33.67
CA LYS A 16 26.89 -44.03 -32.44
C LYS A 16 27.22 -43.00 -31.37
N ALA A 17 26.54 -43.10 -30.23
CA ALA A 17 27.02 -42.51 -29.00
C ALA A 17 28.49 -42.96 -28.84
N VAL A 18 29.41 -41.99 -28.87
CA VAL A 18 30.72 -42.22 -28.28
C VAL A 18 30.47 -42.37 -26.79
N GLU A 19 30.39 -43.62 -26.37
CA GLU A 19 30.49 -44.06 -24.99
C GLU A 19 31.85 -43.57 -24.46
N LEU A 20 31.85 -42.39 -23.84
CA LEU A 20 32.90 -42.01 -22.91
C LEU A 20 32.69 -42.83 -21.65
N LYS A 21 33.29 -44.03 -21.68
CA LYS A 21 33.41 -44.94 -20.55
C LYS A 21 34.37 -44.30 -19.54
N GLY A 22 33.87 -43.98 -18.35
CA GLY A 22 34.70 -43.63 -17.19
C GLY A 22 34.77 -42.15 -16.84
N ALA A 23 33.65 -41.53 -16.52
CA ALA A 23 33.62 -40.35 -15.64
C ALA A 23 32.34 -40.40 -14.79
N SER A 24 32.54 -40.57 -13.49
CA SER A 24 31.57 -40.48 -12.38
C SER A 24 30.21 -39.83 -12.71
N ASP A 25 29.15 -40.60 -12.43
CA ASP A 25 27.72 -40.30 -12.56
C ASP A 25 27.20 -39.18 -11.62
N ASP A 26 27.75 -37.97 -11.69
CA ASP A 26 27.19 -36.84 -10.93
C ASP A 26 27.36 -35.46 -11.58
N ILE A 27 27.47 -35.41 -12.92
CA ILE A 27 27.36 -34.15 -13.67
C ILE A 27 25.93 -34.05 -14.21
N MET A 28 25.06 -33.43 -13.40
CA MET A 28 23.68 -33.08 -13.76
C MET A 28 23.65 -32.37 -15.12
N ARG A 29 23.17 -33.07 -16.16
CA ARG A 29 23.06 -32.50 -17.50
C ARG A 29 21.83 -31.59 -17.55
N LEU A 30 22.07 -30.29 -17.71
CA LEU A 30 21.02 -29.30 -17.93
C LEU A 30 20.20 -29.63 -19.19
N PRO A 31 18.86 -29.53 -19.14
CA PRO A 31 18.01 -29.78 -20.29
C PRO A 31 18.31 -28.80 -21.44
N ARG A 32 18.09 -29.25 -22.68
CA ARG A 32 18.19 -28.42 -23.89
C ARG A 32 16.82 -28.35 -24.56
N GLY A 33 16.39 -27.15 -24.93
CA GLY A 33 15.06 -26.85 -25.45
C GLY A 33 14.03 -26.63 -24.34
N ILE A 34 13.06 -25.76 -24.62
CA ILE A 34 12.02 -25.35 -23.65
C ILE A 34 11.09 -26.51 -23.24
N SER A 35 10.73 -27.38 -24.17
CA SER A 35 9.92 -28.59 -23.91
C SER A 35 10.62 -29.56 -22.94
N SER A 36 11.95 -29.68 -23.04
CA SER A 36 12.75 -30.48 -22.11
C SER A 36 12.79 -29.90 -20.70
N VAL A 37 12.73 -28.57 -20.55
CA VAL A 37 12.70 -27.91 -19.24
C VAL A 37 11.45 -28.33 -18.48
N ARG A 38 10.26 -28.29 -19.10
CA ARG A 38 9.01 -28.75 -18.47
C ARG A 38 9.09 -30.21 -18.03
N ASN A 39 9.66 -31.07 -18.87
CA ASN A 39 9.80 -32.49 -18.53
C ASN A 39 10.75 -32.72 -17.35
N HIS A 40 11.84 -31.95 -17.30
CA HIS A 40 12.82 -32.01 -16.21
C HIS A 40 12.22 -31.55 -14.87
N LEU A 41 11.45 -30.46 -14.87
CA LEU A 41 10.79 -29.93 -13.66
C LEU A 41 9.78 -30.90 -13.05
N ARG A 42 9.17 -31.79 -13.86
CA ARG A 42 8.19 -32.77 -13.38
C ARG A 42 8.82 -34.03 -12.78
N HIS A 43 9.95 -34.46 -13.33
CA HIS A 43 10.49 -35.80 -13.05
C HIS A 43 11.86 -35.82 -12.38
N VAL A 44 12.57 -34.68 -12.36
CA VAL A 44 13.96 -34.63 -11.90
C VAL A 44 14.09 -33.64 -10.74
N ASP A 45 14.20 -32.34 -11.03
CA ASP A 45 14.34 -31.31 -10.01
C ASP A 45 13.99 -29.90 -10.53
N ASN A 46 14.11 -28.92 -9.63
CA ASN A 46 13.90 -27.50 -9.92
C ASN A 46 15.18 -26.73 -10.31
N VAL A 47 16.31 -27.41 -10.54
CA VAL A 47 17.58 -26.75 -10.91
C VAL A 47 17.43 -25.86 -12.15
N PRO A 48 16.64 -26.20 -13.19
CA PRO A 48 16.45 -25.31 -14.34
C PRO A 48 15.92 -23.92 -13.99
N LEU A 49 15.16 -23.76 -12.90
CA LEU A 49 14.66 -22.47 -12.44
C LEU A 49 15.74 -21.63 -11.74
N LEU A 50 16.79 -22.28 -11.22
CA LEU A 50 17.89 -21.66 -10.48
C LEU A 50 19.03 -21.18 -11.39
N VAL A 51 19.01 -21.56 -12.67
CA VAL A 51 20.06 -21.19 -13.62
C VAL A 51 19.87 -19.74 -14.08
N GLY A 52 20.94 -18.94 -13.99
CA GLY A 52 20.89 -17.50 -14.30
C GLY A 52 21.04 -17.10 -15.76
N MET A 53 21.15 -18.03 -16.72
CA MET A 53 21.35 -17.68 -18.13
C MET A 53 20.74 -18.68 -19.12
N PHE A 54 19.91 -18.15 -20.02
CA PHE A 54 19.33 -18.83 -21.18
C PHE A 54 19.93 -18.26 -22.47
N CYS A 55 20.20 -19.11 -23.47
CA CYS A 55 20.78 -18.71 -24.75
C CYS A 55 19.96 -19.29 -25.92
N GLY A 56 20.05 -18.65 -27.09
CA GLY A 56 19.36 -19.14 -28.31
C GLY A 56 17.84 -19.11 -28.21
N ALA A 57 17.28 -18.22 -27.38
CA ALA A 57 15.84 -18.14 -27.16
C ALA A 57 15.13 -17.41 -28.31
N THR A 58 14.11 -18.05 -28.87
CA THR A 58 13.12 -17.38 -29.74
C THR A 58 12.11 -16.62 -28.87
N PRO A 59 11.40 -15.60 -29.38
CA PRO A 59 10.41 -14.88 -28.59
C PRO A 59 9.30 -15.80 -28.06
N SER A 60 8.92 -16.85 -28.81
CA SER A 60 7.98 -17.87 -28.34
C SER A 60 8.54 -18.69 -27.17
N ALA A 61 9.80 -19.14 -27.25
CA ALA A 61 10.44 -19.89 -26.18
C ALA A 61 10.62 -19.04 -24.90
N THR A 62 10.92 -17.74 -25.05
CA THR A 62 10.97 -16.82 -23.91
C THR A 62 9.61 -16.67 -23.22
N ARG A 63 8.52 -16.55 -23.99
CA ARG A 63 7.15 -16.50 -23.43
C ARG A 63 6.79 -17.79 -22.69
N GLU A 64 7.16 -18.93 -23.24
CA GLU A 64 6.92 -20.21 -22.57
C GLU A 64 7.78 -20.32 -21.30
N MET A 65 9.02 -19.85 -21.30
CA MET A 65 9.84 -19.83 -20.08
C MET A 65 9.23 -18.91 -19.00
N VAL A 66 8.71 -17.74 -19.37
CA VAL A 66 7.96 -16.86 -18.45
C VAL A 66 6.76 -17.60 -17.85
N GLN A 67 6.03 -18.34 -18.68
CA GLN A 67 4.89 -19.16 -18.23
C GLN A 67 5.34 -20.25 -17.23
N ILE A 68 6.45 -20.93 -17.50
CA ILE A 68 7.00 -21.96 -16.62
C ILE A 68 7.34 -21.38 -15.24
N TYR A 69 7.95 -20.19 -15.17
CA TYR A 69 8.21 -19.53 -13.89
C TYR A 69 6.91 -19.19 -13.14
N GLN A 70 5.91 -18.67 -13.86
CA GLN A 70 4.60 -18.35 -13.28
C GLN A 70 3.87 -19.60 -12.74
N GLU A 71 3.91 -20.71 -13.48
CA GLU A 71 3.36 -22.01 -13.04
C GLU A 71 4.04 -22.52 -11.75
N ASN A 72 5.32 -22.18 -11.53
CA ASN A 72 6.09 -22.54 -10.34
C ASN A 72 5.97 -21.53 -9.18
N SER A 73 4.94 -20.68 -9.21
CA SER A 73 4.62 -19.68 -8.18
C SER A 73 5.68 -18.58 -8.01
N ASP A 74 6.50 -18.34 -9.04
CA ASP A 74 7.46 -17.25 -9.06
C ASP A 74 6.85 -16.01 -9.73
N VAL A 75 7.13 -14.83 -9.17
CA VAL A 75 6.70 -13.55 -9.75
C VAL A 75 7.76 -13.10 -10.75
N VAL A 76 7.40 -13.00 -12.03
CA VAL A 76 8.34 -12.73 -13.12
C VAL A 76 8.36 -11.24 -13.46
N CYS A 77 9.54 -10.64 -13.34
CA CYS A 77 9.83 -9.32 -13.88
C CYS A 77 10.60 -9.45 -15.20
N VAL A 78 10.07 -8.87 -16.28
CA VAL A 78 10.72 -8.85 -17.60
C VAL A 78 11.26 -7.46 -17.88
N ILE A 79 12.53 -7.41 -18.26
CA ILE A 79 13.20 -6.19 -18.71
C ILE A 79 13.61 -6.39 -20.16
N GLY A 80 13.22 -5.49 -21.05
CA GLY A 80 13.49 -5.65 -22.48
C GLY A 80 13.50 -4.34 -23.24
N SER A 81 14.10 -4.34 -24.43
CA SER A 81 14.11 -3.17 -25.30
C SER A 81 12.70 -2.86 -25.82
N ARG A 82 12.34 -1.59 -25.79
CA ARG A 82 11.09 -1.03 -26.32
C ARG A 82 10.98 -1.16 -27.85
N ASP A 83 12.11 -1.07 -28.55
CA ASP A 83 12.11 -0.96 -30.02
C ASP A 83 11.88 -2.30 -30.74
N ARG A 84 11.68 -3.39 -29.98
CA ARG A 84 11.38 -4.71 -30.54
C ARG A 84 9.90 -5.05 -30.29
N PRO A 85 9.03 -5.04 -31.32
CA PRO A 85 7.61 -5.32 -31.15
C PRO A 85 7.34 -6.75 -30.66
N HIS A 86 8.24 -7.70 -30.93
CA HIS A 86 8.15 -9.06 -30.39
C HIS A 86 8.19 -9.12 -28.87
N ASN A 87 8.73 -8.10 -28.19
CA ASN A 87 8.74 -8.02 -26.73
C ASN A 87 7.39 -7.60 -26.15
N ALA A 88 6.52 -6.92 -26.91
CA ALA A 88 5.21 -6.45 -26.44
C ALA A 88 4.38 -7.60 -25.84
N ALA A 89 4.37 -8.74 -26.53
CA ALA A 89 3.64 -9.92 -26.08
C ALA A 89 4.27 -10.60 -24.84
N ILE A 90 5.57 -10.44 -24.63
CA ILE A 90 6.27 -10.91 -23.42
C ILE A 90 5.96 -9.96 -22.25
N PHE A 91 5.97 -8.65 -22.50
CA PHE A 91 5.64 -7.63 -21.50
C PHE A 91 4.20 -7.79 -21.00
N ALA A 92 3.25 -8.01 -21.91
CA ALA A 92 1.85 -8.23 -21.55
C ALA A 92 1.61 -9.50 -20.70
N GLN A 93 2.49 -10.50 -20.81
CA GLN A 93 2.38 -11.76 -20.06
C GLN A 93 3.06 -11.69 -18.68
N ALA A 94 4.10 -10.87 -18.52
CA ALA A 94 4.87 -10.77 -17.29
C ALA A 94 4.04 -10.21 -16.12
N ASN A 95 4.39 -10.57 -14.88
CA ASN A 95 3.76 -9.95 -13.71
C ASN A 95 4.17 -8.49 -13.53
N LEU A 96 5.41 -8.19 -13.94
CA LEU A 96 5.98 -6.87 -13.98
C LEU A 96 6.81 -6.73 -15.26
N ALA A 97 6.62 -5.66 -16.02
CA ALA A 97 7.40 -5.39 -17.23
C ALA A 97 8.02 -4.00 -17.18
N VAL A 98 9.29 -3.90 -17.56
CA VAL A 98 10.05 -2.65 -17.65
C VAL A 98 10.66 -2.57 -19.05
N ALA A 99 10.27 -1.55 -19.79
CA ALA A 99 10.81 -1.31 -21.12
C ALA A 99 12.03 -0.41 -21.03
N LEU A 100 13.10 -0.76 -21.75
CA LEU A 100 14.30 0.04 -21.87
C LEU A 100 14.29 0.77 -23.20
N THR A 101 14.50 2.08 -23.17
CA THR A 101 14.78 2.85 -24.38
C THR A 101 16.25 2.63 -24.72
N PRO A 102 16.58 1.96 -25.84
CA PRO A 102 17.97 1.77 -26.19
C PRO A 102 18.62 3.12 -26.51
N LEU A 103 19.91 3.24 -26.21
CA LEU A 103 20.70 4.35 -26.75
C LEU A 103 20.63 4.28 -28.28
N GLN A 104 20.35 5.42 -28.91
CA GLN A 104 20.46 5.49 -30.35
C GLN A 104 21.90 5.11 -30.74
N PRO A 105 22.09 4.21 -31.71
CA PRO A 105 23.43 3.83 -32.14
C PRO A 105 24.18 5.10 -32.53
N TRP A 106 25.33 5.35 -31.88
CA TRP A 106 26.23 6.48 -32.15
C TRP A 106 26.87 6.45 -33.55
N GLN A 107 26.40 5.57 -34.44
CA GLN A 107 26.88 5.36 -35.79
C GLN A 107 25.73 5.65 -36.74
N CYS A 108 25.57 6.93 -37.08
CA CYS A 108 25.01 7.45 -38.35
C CYS A 108 24.77 8.97 -38.34
N LEU A 109 25.23 9.74 -37.33
CA LEU A 109 25.43 11.20 -37.52
C LEU A 109 26.81 11.46 -38.17
N TRP A 110 27.05 10.81 -39.31
CA TRP A 110 28.05 11.25 -40.29
C TRP A 110 27.38 12.08 -41.39
N ILE A 111 26.26 12.72 -41.07
CA ILE A 111 25.68 13.78 -41.90
C ILE A 111 26.54 15.03 -41.66
N GLY A 112 27.67 15.13 -42.35
CA GLY A 112 28.57 16.29 -42.24
C GLY A 112 29.99 16.12 -42.74
N LEU A 113 30.41 14.93 -43.20
CA LEU A 113 31.75 14.74 -43.81
C LEU A 113 31.74 14.42 -45.30
N ASP A 114 30.56 14.38 -45.93
CA ASP A 114 30.48 14.75 -47.35
C ASP A 114 30.58 16.28 -47.42
N GLY A 115 31.72 16.78 -47.91
CA GLY A 115 32.06 18.19 -48.04
C GLY A 115 31.16 18.95 -49.02
N ARG A 116 29.87 19.05 -48.72
CA ARG A 116 28.90 19.90 -49.42
C ARG A 116 27.93 20.50 -48.40
N VAL A 117 28.47 21.44 -47.62
CA VAL A 117 27.70 22.34 -46.78
C VAL A 117 27.04 23.36 -47.70
N ASP A 118 25.88 23.02 -48.25
CA ASP A 118 24.92 24.03 -48.69
C ASP A 118 24.06 24.40 -47.48
N ASN A 119 24.45 25.49 -46.84
CA ASN A 119 23.74 26.15 -45.73
C ASN A 119 22.36 26.64 -46.16
N LYS A 120 21.37 25.76 -46.28
CA LYS A 120 19.95 26.13 -46.27
C LYS A 120 19.13 25.05 -45.55
N SER A 121 18.59 25.44 -44.39
CA SER A 121 17.45 24.83 -43.71
C SER A 121 17.55 23.32 -43.42
N ALA A 122 18.14 22.97 -42.27
CA ALA A 122 17.76 21.75 -41.56
C ALA A 122 16.30 21.89 -41.10
N GLU A 123 15.39 21.40 -41.93
CA GLU A 123 13.95 21.34 -41.71
C GLU A 123 13.59 20.59 -40.40
N PRO A 124 12.48 20.93 -39.73
CA PRO A 124 12.00 20.26 -38.50
C PRO A 124 11.50 18.82 -38.71
N HIS A 125 11.63 18.27 -39.92
CA HIS A 125 11.03 17.00 -40.35
C HIS A 125 11.74 15.74 -39.80
N GLU A 126 13.02 15.84 -39.42
CA GLU A 126 13.78 14.71 -38.83
C GLU A 126 13.45 14.48 -37.34
N ARG A 127 13.08 15.54 -36.61
CA ARG A 127 12.55 15.41 -35.24
C ARG A 127 11.17 14.76 -35.24
N PHE A 128 10.39 14.98 -36.31
CA PHE A 128 9.06 14.40 -36.45
C PHE A 128 9.07 12.91 -36.76
N ALA A 129 10.05 12.41 -37.54
CA ALA A 129 10.21 10.98 -37.80
C ALA A 129 10.65 10.19 -36.55
N ALA A 130 11.55 10.77 -35.73
CA ALA A 130 11.92 10.23 -34.42
C ALA A 130 10.74 10.25 -33.43
N SER A 131 9.86 11.27 -33.48
CA SER A 131 8.65 11.31 -32.65
C SER A 131 7.52 10.41 -33.17
N ALA A 132 7.39 10.21 -34.48
CA ALA A 132 6.33 9.39 -35.07
C ALA A 132 6.58 7.89 -34.84
N MET A 133 7.84 7.44 -34.88
CA MET A 133 8.23 6.07 -34.48
C MET A 133 8.12 5.84 -32.97
N SER A 134 8.07 6.90 -32.16
CA SER A 134 7.94 6.78 -30.71
C SER A 134 6.53 6.35 -30.30
N VAL A 135 5.48 6.76 -31.02
CA VAL A 135 4.08 6.45 -30.67
C VAL A 135 3.76 4.95 -30.75
N PRO A 136 4.02 4.22 -31.86
CA PRO A 136 3.77 2.78 -31.91
C PRO A 136 4.61 2.01 -30.90
N ALA A 137 5.88 2.40 -30.72
CA ALA A 137 6.74 1.80 -29.70
C ALA A 137 6.26 2.10 -28.27
N LEU A 138 5.49 3.18 -28.04
CA LEU A 138 4.87 3.47 -26.74
C LEU A 138 3.64 2.59 -26.51
N LEU A 139 2.85 2.37 -27.57
CA LEU A 139 1.67 1.51 -27.55
C LEU A 139 2.05 0.06 -27.22
N ASP A 140 3.15 -0.42 -27.79
CA ASP A 140 3.72 -1.74 -27.49
C ASP A 140 4.19 -1.88 -26.03
N CYS A 141 4.42 -0.75 -25.33
CA CYS A 141 4.84 -0.70 -23.93
C CYS A 141 3.69 -0.35 -22.97
N THR A 142 2.43 -0.36 -23.41
CA THR A 142 1.28 -0.02 -22.55
C THR A 142 1.14 -0.92 -21.32
N HIS A 143 1.61 -2.17 -21.42
CA HIS A 143 1.62 -3.14 -20.32
C HIS A 143 2.86 -3.03 -19.40
N CYS A 144 3.78 -2.11 -19.69
CA CYS A 144 4.97 -1.89 -18.87
C CYS A 144 4.66 -0.95 -17.70
N LEU A 145 5.17 -1.27 -16.51
CA LEU A 145 5.06 -0.38 -15.34
C LEU A 145 5.80 0.94 -15.59
N ALA A 146 6.96 0.85 -16.23
CA ALA A 146 7.82 1.98 -16.47
C ALA A 146 8.59 1.79 -17.78
N VAL A 147 8.90 2.92 -18.42
CA VAL A 147 9.82 3.01 -19.55
C VAL A 147 11.07 3.73 -19.05
N LEU A 148 12.18 3.00 -18.93
CA LEU A 148 13.44 3.59 -18.50
C LEU A 148 14.09 4.31 -19.70
N PRO A 149 14.37 5.61 -19.59
CA PRO A 149 15.05 6.34 -20.65
C PRO A 149 16.50 5.88 -20.79
N ALA A 150 17.09 6.11 -21.96
CA ALA A 150 18.40 5.57 -22.34
C ALA A 150 19.57 6.05 -21.46
N ASN A 151 19.37 7.10 -20.67
CA ASN A 151 20.39 7.72 -19.82
C ASN A 151 20.30 7.29 -18.35
N HIS A 152 19.47 6.29 -18.02
CA HIS A 152 19.28 5.84 -16.64
C HIS A 152 19.90 4.46 -16.44
N ASP A 153 20.64 4.30 -15.34
CA ASP A 153 21.30 3.07 -14.97
C ASP A 153 20.33 2.04 -14.37
N LEU A 154 20.67 0.76 -14.49
CA LEU A 154 19.91 -0.36 -13.89
C LEU A 154 19.87 -0.30 -12.35
N GLU A 155 20.74 0.51 -11.73
CA GLU A 155 20.73 0.74 -10.28
C GLU A 155 19.43 1.39 -9.81
N GLN A 156 18.90 2.33 -10.60
CA GLN A 156 17.65 3.01 -10.29
C GLN A 156 16.45 2.05 -10.28
N LEU A 157 16.45 1.05 -11.16
CA LEU A 157 15.44 -0.01 -11.14
C LEU A 157 15.50 -0.82 -9.85
N THR A 158 16.72 -1.11 -9.36
CA THR A 158 16.90 -1.83 -8.10
C THR A 158 16.40 -0.99 -6.92
N GLU A 159 16.59 0.33 -6.96
CA GLU A 159 16.04 1.25 -5.97
C GLU A 159 14.51 1.25 -5.99
N TRP A 160 13.87 1.31 -7.15
CA TRP A 160 12.40 1.22 -7.27
C TRP A 160 11.86 -0.09 -6.71
N LEU A 161 12.53 -1.22 -7.01
CA LEU A 161 12.15 -2.51 -6.44
C LEU A 161 12.30 -2.51 -4.92
N GLN A 162 13.35 -1.91 -4.38
CA GLN A 162 13.57 -1.81 -2.94
C GLN A 162 12.49 -0.94 -2.25
N GLN A 163 12.14 0.20 -2.87
CA GLN A 163 11.08 1.08 -2.40
C GLN A 163 9.73 0.37 -2.43
N GLY A 164 9.41 -0.35 -3.51
CA GLY A 164 8.18 -1.14 -3.63
C GLY A 164 8.06 -2.23 -2.56
N ARG A 165 9.16 -2.94 -2.25
CA ARG A 165 9.18 -3.95 -1.19
C ARG A 165 8.92 -3.34 0.18
N SER A 166 9.53 -2.20 0.48
CA SER A 166 9.29 -1.48 1.73
C SER A 166 7.85 -1.00 1.84
N LEU A 167 7.32 -0.43 0.76
CA LEU A 167 5.93 0.04 0.71
C LEU A 167 4.94 -1.10 0.94
N LEU A 168 5.18 -2.28 0.36
CA LEU A 168 4.34 -3.46 0.58
C LEU A 168 4.38 -3.94 2.05
N ALA A 169 5.56 -3.94 2.67
CA ALA A 169 5.70 -4.28 4.08
C ALA A 169 4.97 -3.28 4.98
N ASN A 170 5.13 -1.98 4.71
CA ASN A 170 4.47 -0.89 5.43
C ASN A 170 2.94 -0.95 5.23
N MET A 171 2.46 -1.22 4.01
CA MET A 171 1.05 -1.44 3.71
C MET A 171 0.48 -2.59 4.54
N ARG A 172 1.19 -3.73 4.63
CA ARG A 172 0.75 -4.86 5.45
C ARG A 172 0.65 -4.49 6.92
N GLN A 173 1.61 -3.73 7.44
CA GLN A 173 1.58 -3.24 8.83
C GLN A 173 0.43 -2.25 9.05
N ALA A 174 0.23 -1.28 8.16
CA ALA A 174 -0.87 -0.33 8.21
C ALA A 174 -2.25 -1.01 8.17
N LEU A 175 -2.44 -2.00 7.29
CA LEU A 175 -3.65 -2.80 7.24
C LEU A 175 -3.84 -3.62 8.52
N SER A 176 -2.79 -4.25 9.04
CA SER A 176 -2.88 -4.99 10.30
C SER A 176 -3.24 -4.08 11.49
N PHE A 177 -2.75 -2.84 11.49
CA PHE A 177 -3.09 -1.83 12.48
C PHE A 177 -4.57 -1.42 12.38
N GLY A 178 -5.09 -1.16 11.18
CA GLY A 178 -6.51 -0.83 10.98
C GLY A 178 -7.46 -1.98 11.38
N LEU A 179 -7.09 -3.23 11.07
CA LEU A 179 -7.82 -4.41 11.55
C LEU A 179 -7.76 -4.55 13.07
N PHE A 180 -6.61 -4.26 13.68
CA PHE A 180 -6.46 -4.27 15.13
C PHE A 180 -7.28 -3.19 15.83
N SER A 181 -7.29 -1.95 15.33
CA SER A 181 -8.05 -0.86 15.94
C SER A 181 -9.56 -1.09 15.85
N SER A 182 -10.05 -1.59 14.72
CA SER A 182 -11.46 -1.94 14.54
C SER A 182 -11.89 -3.12 15.42
N LEU A 183 -11.05 -4.15 15.55
CA LEU A 183 -11.31 -5.27 16.47
C LEU A 183 -11.32 -4.82 17.94
N LEU A 184 -10.37 -3.96 18.33
CA LEU A 184 -10.29 -3.42 19.68
C LEU A 184 -11.55 -2.61 20.02
N ALA A 185 -12.00 -1.75 19.10
CA ALA A 185 -13.23 -0.97 19.28
C ALA A 185 -14.46 -1.89 19.40
N LEU A 186 -14.59 -2.90 18.53
CA LEU A 186 -15.69 -3.87 18.61
C LEU A 186 -15.68 -4.62 19.95
N ALA A 187 -14.53 -5.13 20.36
CA ALA A 187 -14.39 -5.87 21.61
C ALA A 187 -14.73 -5.00 22.83
N LEU A 188 -14.32 -3.73 22.84
CA LEU A 188 -14.65 -2.78 23.91
C LEU A 188 -16.18 -2.56 24.04
N LEU A 189 -16.86 -2.36 22.90
CA LEU A 189 -18.32 -2.17 22.89
C LEU A 189 -19.05 -3.43 23.37
N VAL A 190 -18.62 -4.61 22.91
CA VAL A 190 -19.17 -5.88 23.39
C VAL A 190 -18.94 -6.05 24.89
N THR A 191 -17.73 -5.75 25.41
CA THR A 191 -17.48 -5.85 26.86
C THR A 191 -18.30 -4.85 27.67
N ALA A 192 -18.55 -3.65 27.16
CA ALA A 192 -19.38 -2.67 27.84
C ALA A 192 -20.84 -3.15 27.95
N ASP A 193 -21.37 -3.74 26.89
CA ASP A 193 -22.71 -4.35 26.88
C ASP A 193 -22.80 -5.53 27.85
N TRP A 194 -21.81 -6.43 27.83
CA TRP A 194 -21.75 -7.58 28.75
C TRP A 194 -21.68 -7.18 30.23
N LEU A 195 -20.99 -6.08 30.55
CA LEU A 195 -20.89 -5.56 31.92
C LEU A 195 -22.04 -4.60 32.27
N TRP A 196 -23.00 -4.38 31.37
CA TRP A 196 -24.09 -3.40 31.54
C TRP A 196 -23.58 -1.99 31.85
N LEU A 197 -22.43 -1.60 31.30
CA LEU A 197 -21.86 -0.26 31.44
C LEU A 197 -22.46 0.72 30.43
N PRO A 198 -22.52 2.02 30.76
CA PRO A 198 -22.86 3.03 29.77
C PRO A 198 -21.83 3.03 28.64
N LEU A 199 -22.30 3.26 27.42
CA LEU A 199 -21.52 3.16 26.19
C LEU A 199 -20.25 4.03 26.28
N PRO A 200 -19.04 3.46 26.18
CA PRO A 200 -17.80 4.22 26.36
C PRO A 200 -17.52 5.20 25.23
N LEU A 201 -18.02 4.93 24.02
CA LEU A 201 -17.85 5.79 22.85
C LEU A 201 -19.20 6.13 22.24
N ALA A 202 -19.49 7.41 22.09
CA ALA A 202 -20.66 7.85 21.32
C ALA A 202 -20.50 7.43 19.84
N PRO A 203 -21.61 7.15 19.12
CA PRO A 203 -21.53 6.67 17.74
C PRO A 203 -20.81 7.65 16.79
N PHE A 204 -20.96 8.97 17.02
CA PHE A 204 -20.22 9.99 16.28
C PHE A 204 -18.71 9.92 16.53
N GLN A 205 -18.31 9.74 17.80
CA GLN A 205 -16.89 9.61 18.16
C GLN A 205 -16.29 8.33 17.57
N LEU A 206 -17.03 7.23 17.56
CA LEU A 206 -16.62 5.99 16.92
C LEU A 206 -16.44 6.16 15.40
N LEU A 207 -17.37 6.87 14.74
CA LEU A 207 -17.27 7.17 13.31
C LEU A 207 -16.03 8.03 13.00
N CYS A 208 -15.79 9.09 13.77
CA CYS A 208 -14.59 9.92 13.62
C CYS A 208 -13.31 9.11 13.88
N PHE A 209 -13.31 8.23 14.88
CA PHE A 209 -12.16 7.39 15.18
C PHE A 209 -11.82 6.42 14.04
N LEU A 210 -12.83 5.79 13.44
CA LEU A 210 -12.64 4.85 12.33
C LEU A 210 -12.30 5.55 11.01
N LEU A 211 -12.94 6.69 10.71
CA LEU A 211 -12.85 7.36 9.41
C LEU A 211 -11.76 8.44 9.34
N ILE A 212 -11.35 8.99 10.48
CA ILE A 212 -10.36 10.08 10.53
C ILE A 212 -9.11 9.62 11.26
N THR A 213 -9.22 9.24 12.54
CA THR A 213 -8.05 8.94 13.38
C THR A 213 -7.28 7.71 12.88
N THR A 214 -7.99 6.61 12.60
CA THR A 214 -7.38 5.35 12.14
C THR A 214 -6.64 5.51 10.80
N PRO A 215 -7.21 6.09 9.72
CA PRO A 215 -6.50 6.23 8.46
C PRO A 215 -5.34 7.22 8.53
N ILE A 216 -5.43 8.30 9.32
CA ILE A 216 -4.29 9.23 9.51
C ILE A 216 -3.11 8.50 10.16
N LEU A 217 -3.35 7.70 11.20
CA LEU A 217 -2.32 6.89 11.85
C LEU A 217 -1.78 5.80 10.91
N ALA A 218 -2.65 5.11 10.18
CA ALA A 218 -2.26 4.10 9.20
C ALA A 218 -1.42 4.70 8.06
N PHE A 219 -1.74 5.92 7.63
CA PHE A 219 -0.97 6.65 6.62
C PHE A 219 0.43 7.03 7.14
N SER A 220 0.55 7.41 8.42
CA SER A 220 1.87 7.65 9.04
C SER A 220 2.73 6.39 9.05
N LEU A 221 2.14 5.21 9.29
CA LEU A 221 2.85 3.92 9.19
C LEU A 221 3.27 3.58 7.75
N LEU A 222 2.51 4.05 6.76
CA LEU A 222 2.84 3.84 5.35
C LEU A 222 4.15 4.53 4.95
N LEU A 223 4.36 5.73 5.48
CA LEU A 223 5.51 6.59 5.23
C LEU A 223 6.75 6.19 6.05
N ALA A 224 6.70 5.07 6.78
CA ALA A 224 7.84 4.59 7.54
C ALA A 224 9.08 4.38 6.63
N PRO A 225 10.27 4.79 7.09
CA PRO A 225 11.48 4.72 6.28
C PRO A 225 11.87 3.27 5.95
N ILE A 226 12.70 3.11 4.92
CA ILE A 226 13.09 1.79 4.42
C ILE A 226 14.00 1.08 5.43
N ASP A 227 13.50 -0.02 6.00
CA ASP A 227 14.29 -0.86 6.90
C ASP A 227 15.44 -1.56 6.17
N ALA A 228 16.66 -1.43 6.70
CA ALA A 228 17.86 -2.09 6.15
C ALA A 228 17.75 -3.63 6.18
N ARG A 229 16.92 -4.19 7.05
CA ARG A 229 16.64 -5.63 7.15
C ARG A 229 15.89 -6.16 5.92
N ASN A 230 14.99 -5.35 5.34
CA ASN A 230 14.20 -5.74 4.17
C ASN A 230 15.05 -5.91 2.91
N LYS A 231 16.26 -5.34 2.89
CA LYS A 231 17.20 -5.46 1.74
C LYS A 231 17.73 -6.88 1.55
N LYS A 232 17.76 -7.70 2.61
CA LYS A 232 18.38 -9.04 2.59
C LYS A 232 17.38 -10.18 2.73
N GLU A 233 16.10 -9.88 2.94
CA GLU A 233 15.09 -10.91 3.08
C GLU A 233 14.80 -11.54 1.70
N MET A 234 14.73 -12.87 1.66
CA MET A 234 14.38 -13.60 0.45
C MET A 234 12.91 -13.32 0.11
N VAL A 235 12.60 -13.04 -1.16
CA VAL A 235 11.21 -12.91 -1.60
C VAL A 235 10.54 -14.28 -1.44
N PRO A 236 9.45 -14.39 -0.66
CA PRO A 236 8.72 -15.64 -0.57
C PRO A 236 8.05 -15.94 -1.92
N LYS A 237 7.90 -17.22 -2.24
CA LYS A 237 7.09 -17.64 -3.39
C LYS A 237 5.65 -17.18 -3.22
N ASN A 238 4.99 -16.86 -4.33
CA ASN A 238 3.61 -16.41 -4.33
C ASN A 238 2.65 -17.62 -4.20
N GLU A 239 2.75 -18.32 -3.09
CA GLU A 239 1.83 -19.41 -2.76
C GLU A 239 0.51 -18.86 -2.23
N PRO A 240 -0.64 -19.46 -2.59
CA PRO A 240 -1.92 -19.03 -2.06
C PRO A 240 -1.92 -19.14 -0.53
N PRO A 241 -2.43 -18.12 0.19
CA PRO A 241 -2.41 -18.13 1.65
C PRO A 241 -3.20 -19.32 2.17
N LYS A 242 -2.53 -20.26 2.85
CA LYS A 242 -3.21 -21.40 3.47
C LYS A 242 -4.16 -20.87 4.55
N LEU A 243 -5.42 -21.30 4.52
CA LEU A 243 -6.46 -20.88 5.47
C LEU A 243 -6.00 -20.97 6.94
N ALA A 244 -5.21 -22.00 7.28
CA ALA A 244 -4.65 -22.17 8.62
C ALA A 244 -3.77 -20.99 9.07
N HIS A 245 -3.01 -20.35 8.17
CA HIS A 245 -2.22 -19.17 8.51
C HIS A 245 -3.10 -17.95 8.78
N ALA A 246 -4.17 -17.78 8.01
CA ALA A 246 -5.14 -16.70 8.25
C ALA A 246 -5.84 -16.87 9.61
N ILE A 247 -6.25 -18.09 9.97
CA ILE A 247 -6.86 -18.38 11.28
C ILE A 247 -5.86 -18.12 12.42
N LYS A 248 -4.61 -18.58 12.30
CA LYS A 248 -3.57 -18.31 13.29
C LYS A 248 -3.31 -16.81 13.45
N PHE A 249 -3.26 -16.07 12.35
CA PHE A 249 -3.10 -14.63 12.36
C PHE A 249 -4.27 -13.93 13.07
N GLY A 250 -5.51 -14.29 12.74
CA GLY A 250 -6.71 -13.75 13.38
C GLY A 250 -6.76 -14.05 14.87
N CYS A 251 -6.46 -15.29 15.28
CA CYS A 251 -6.41 -15.68 16.69
C CYS A 251 -5.33 -14.90 17.46
N SER A 252 -4.14 -14.75 16.87
CA SER A 252 -3.07 -13.94 17.47
C SER A 252 -3.46 -12.48 17.63
N LEU A 253 -4.18 -11.91 16.66
CA LEU A 253 -4.60 -10.52 16.68
C LEU A 253 -5.68 -10.28 17.75
N PHE A 254 -6.64 -11.21 17.88
CA PHE A 254 -7.64 -11.19 18.96
C PHE A 254 -7.01 -11.33 20.35
N LEU A 255 -6.12 -12.32 20.54
CA LEU A 255 -5.45 -12.55 21.82
C LEU A 255 -4.60 -11.34 22.26
N ARG A 256 -3.99 -10.63 21.30
CA ARG A 256 -3.23 -9.41 21.55
C ARG A 256 -4.11 -8.19 21.87
N ALA A 257 -5.39 -8.19 21.45
CA ALA A 257 -6.33 -7.11 21.76
C ALA A 257 -6.86 -7.18 23.20
N LEU A 258 -6.96 -8.38 23.78
CA LEU A 258 -7.56 -8.60 25.11
C LEU A 258 -6.96 -7.73 26.24
N PRO A 259 -5.62 -7.61 26.41
CA PRO A 259 -5.06 -6.75 27.46
C PRO A 259 -5.45 -5.28 27.29
N GLY A 260 -5.55 -4.82 26.04
CA GLY A 260 -5.98 -3.46 25.72
C GLY A 260 -7.44 -3.22 26.10
N VAL A 261 -8.33 -4.17 25.77
CA VAL A 261 -9.75 -4.10 26.14
C VAL A 261 -9.93 -4.08 27.65
N VAL A 262 -9.23 -4.96 28.38
CA VAL A 262 -9.29 -5.01 29.85
C VAL A 262 -8.83 -3.70 30.46
N CYS A 263 -7.71 -3.15 30.00
CA CYS A 263 -7.19 -1.87 30.49
C CYS A 263 -8.17 -0.71 30.24
N LEU A 264 -8.71 -0.58 29.03
CA LEU A 264 -9.68 0.46 28.68
C LEU A 264 -10.98 0.32 29.48
N SER A 265 -11.44 -0.91 29.71
CA SER A 265 -12.64 -1.18 30.51
C SER A 265 -12.45 -0.78 31.97
N ILE A 266 -11.29 -1.10 32.57
CA ILE A 266 -10.95 -0.69 33.95
C ILE A 266 -10.88 0.85 34.06
N LEU A 267 -10.27 1.51 33.07
CA LEU A 267 -10.20 2.97 33.03
C LEU A 267 -11.61 3.60 32.93
N HIS A 268 -12.49 3.03 32.10
CA HIS A 268 -13.88 3.49 31.97
C HIS A 268 -14.67 3.33 33.26
N VAL A 269 -14.59 2.16 33.91
CA VAL A 269 -15.21 1.92 35.23
C VAL A 269 -14.69 2.93 36.27
N SER A 270 -13.38 3.17 36.30
CA SER A 270 -12.75 4.11 37.23
C SER A 270 -13.25 5.54 37.00
N PHE A 271 -13.38 5.96 35.73
CA PHE A 271 -13.92 7.27 35.37
C PHE A 271 -15.36 7.42 35.86
N LEU A 272 -16.23 6.43 35.62
CA LEU A 272 -17.62 6.45 36.10
C LEU A 272 -17.70 6.54 37.63
N TYR A 273 -16.86 5.79 38.35
CA TYR A 273 -16.79 5.86 39.81
C TYR A 273 -16.38 7.25 40.31
N THR A 274 -15.38 7.89 39.67
CA THR A 274 -15.01 9.27 40.01
C THR A 274 -16.09 10.29 39.68
N PHE A 275 -16.85 10.07 38.60
CA PHE A 275 -17.94 10.95 38.20
C PHE A 275 -19.11 10.88 39.19
N GLU A 276 -19.51 9.67 39.63
CA GLU A 276 -20.55 9.51 40.64
C GLU A 276 -20.16 10.14 41.98
N THR A 277 -18.92 9.94 42.43
CA THR A 277 -18.44 10.53 43.68
C THR A 277 -18.36 12.05 43.63
N ARG A 278 -18.03 12.66 42.48
CA ARG A 278 -18.07 14.12 42.28
C ARG A 278 -19.49 14.69 42.26
N LEU A 279 -20.44 14.00 41.62
CA LEU A 279 -21.86 14.40 41.58
C LEU A 279 -22.57 14.29 42.94
N ARG A 280 -22.08 13.43 43.85
CA ARG A 280 -22.67 13.26 45.18
C ARG A 280 -22.26 14.38 46.18
N VAL A 281 -21.28 15.24 45.85
CA VAL A 281 -20.70 16.24 46.76
C VAL A 281 -21.38 17.64 46.84
N PRO A 282 -22.31 18.10 45.97
CA PRO A 282 -22.95 19.42 46.15
C PRO A 282 -24.27 19.41 46.95
N ALA A 283 -24.68 18.30 47.57
CA ALA A 283 -26.00 18.22 48.24
C ALA A 283 -25.99 18.51 49.76
N GLN A 284 -24.83 18.59 50.42
CA GLN A 284 -24.75 18.75 51.88
C GLN A 284 -24.48 20.19 52.37
N SER A 285 -24.27 21.17 51.48
CA SER A 285 -24.01 22.57 51.88
C SER A 285 -25.21 23.52 51.82
N LEU A 286 -26.43 23.02 51.56
CA LEU A 286 -27.65 23.84 51.52
C LEU A 286 -28.72 23.32 52.49
N ALA A 287 -28.36 23.11 53.75
CA ALA A 287 -29.34 23.02 54.83
C ALA A 287 -29.60 24.44 55.37
N PRO A 288 -30.84 24.98 55.34
CA PRO A 288 -31.15 26.26 55.96
C PRO A 288 -31.09 26.15 57.50
N PRO A 289 -30.66 27.19 58.22
CA PRO A 289 -30.63 27.16 59.68
C PRO A 289 -32.04 27.21 60.25
N ALA A 290 -32.35 26.29 61.16
CA ALA A 290 -33.58 26.27 61.95
C ALA A 290 -33.37 27.07 63.26
N LEU A 291 -34.17 28.12 63.47
CA LEU A 291 -34.45 28.80 64.76
C LEU A 291 -35.87 29.42 64.65
N SER A 292 -36.92 28.79 65.19
CA SER A 292 -37.53 28.95 66.54
C SER A 292 -38.43 30.18 66.75
N GLU A 293 -39.74 29.92 66.83
CA GLU A 293 -40.87 30.55 67.56
C GLU A 293 -41.05 32.09 67.71
N ALA A 294 -42.22 32.62 67.28
CA ALA A 294 -43.24 33.30 68.11
C ALA A 294 -44.42 33.88 67.25
N SER A 295 -45.65 33.74 67.75
CA SER A 295 -47.00 34.10 67.20
C SER A 295 -47.36 35.61 67.25
N PRO A 296 -48.62 36.09 66.99
CA PRO A 296 -49.57 35.90 65.87
C PRO A 296 -50.22 37.25 65.38
N SER A 297 -50.84 37.31 64.18
CA SER A 297 -52.12 38.05 63.91
C SER A 297 -52.44 38.26 62.40
N SER A 298 -53.70 37.97 62.01
CA SER A 298 -54.55 38.57 60.93
C SER A 298 -54.00 38.68 59.49
N SER A 299 -54.69 38.40 58.37
CA SER A 299 -56.12 38.23 58.03
C SER A 299 -56.27 37.93 56.52
N LEU A 300 -57.28 37.12 56.16
CA LEU A 300 -58.11 37.13 54.93
C LEU A 300 -57.53 36.76 53.52
N LEU A 301 -58.21 35.75 52.93
CA LEU A 301 -58.28 35.20 51.54
C LEU A 301 -58.59 36.24 50.40
N PRO A 302 -58.74 35.88 49.09
CA PRO A 302 -58.01 34.95 48.18
C PRO A 302 -57.89 35.47 46.69
N SER A 303 -57.38 34.63 45.75
CA SER A 303 -57.71 34.49 44.28
C SER A 303 -56.50 34.54 43.28
N PRO A 304 -56.61 34.12 41.99
CA PRO A 304 -56.08 32.85 41.44
C PRO A 304 -55.19 33.05 40.14
N PRO A 305 -55.05 32.14 39.13
CA PRO A 305 -53.78 31.53 38.68
C PRO A 305 -53.31 31.97 37.25
N PRO A 306 -52.45 31.20 36.51
CA PRO A 306 -51.11 31.57 36.00
C PRO A 306 -51.07 32.02 34.51
N PRO A 307 -49.88 32.20 33.89
CA PRO A 307 -49.65 31.39 32.69
C PRO A 307 -48.22 30.85 32.47
N LEU A 308 -48.19 29.59 32.01
CA LEU A 308 -47.40 29.00 30.92
C LEU A 308 -45.85 29.12 30.89
N GLN A 309 -45.22 27.94 30.88
CA GLN A 309 -43.81 27.65 30.62
C GLN A 309 -43.32 28.14 29.23
N PRO A 310 -41.98 28.12 29.00
CA PRO A 310 -41.50 27.10 28.05
C PRO A 310 -40.21 26.36 28.46
N HIS A 311 -40.03 25.23 27.77
CA HIS A 311 -39.04 24.14 27.79
C HIS A 311 -37.55 24.42 28.13
N PRO A 312 -36.79 23.38 28.59
CA PRO A 312 -35.39 23.50 28.96
C PRO A 312 -34.49 23.25 27.73
N LEU A 313 -34.27 24.27 26.91
CA LEU A 313 -33.18 24.27 25.91
C LEU A 313 -32.21 25.46 26.09
N THR A 314 -32.31 26.20 27.19
CA THR A 314 -31.54 27.45 27.38
C THR A 314 -30.52 27.40 28.52
N VAL A 315 -30.31 26.24 29.17
CA VAL A 315 -29.42 26.15 30.36
C VAL A 315 -28.02 25.60 30.04
N LEU A 316 -27.74 25.19 28.79
CA LEU A 316 -26.45 24.58 28.42
C LEU A 316 -25.48 25.54 27.68
N ALA A 317 -25.61 26.85 27.91
CA ALA A 317 -24.68 27.86 27.39
C ALA A 317 -23.75 28.46 28.47
N GLY A 318 -23.78 27.94 29.71
CA GLY A 318 -23.12 28.56 30.87
C GLY A 318 -22.05 27.72 31.57
N ALA A 319 -21.31 26.85 30.87
CA ALA A 319 -20.21 26.10 31.48
C ALA A 319 -19.14 25.64 30.46
N LEU A 320 -18.34 26.57 29.95
CA LEU A 320 -17.02 26.29 29.40
C LEU A 320 -16.03 27.29 30.01
N PRO A 321 -14.93 26.86 30.64
CA PRO A 321 -13.97 27.75 31.28
C PRO A 321 -12.99 28.35 30.26
N ASP A 322 -12.84 29.68 30.33
CA ASP A 322 -11.85 30.48 29.64
C ASP A 322 -10.42 30.11 30.06
N CYS A 323 -9.58 29.70 29.09
CA CYS A 323 -8.13 29.60 29.25
C CYS A 323 -7.43 29.88 27.91
N TRP A 324 -7.28 31.17 27.54
CA TRP A 324 -6.02 31.70 27.00
C TRP A 324 -6.04 33.24 26.95
N PRO A 325 -5.01 33.96 27.43
CA PRO A 325 -4.98 35.42 27.39
C PRO A 325 -4.63 35.93 25.98
N ALA A 326 -5.31 37.00 25.59
CA ALA A 326 -5.01 37.80 24.42
C ALA A 326 -3.69 38.58 24.62
N SER A 327 -2.77 38.47 23.66
CA SER A 327 -1.81 39.52 23.35
C SER A 327 -1.95 39.88 21.88
N GLY A 328 -2.43 41.09 21.61
CA GLY A 328 -2.53 41.62 20.26
C GLY A 328 -1.19 42.12 19.75
N SER A 329 -0.98 41.98 18.44
CA SER A 329 -0.23 42.94 17.63
C SER A 329 -0.57 42.73 16.15
N GLN A 330 -1.02 43.83 15.54
CA GLN A 330 -1.11 44.18 14.11
C GLN A 330 -0.36 43.30 13.11
N LEU A 331 -0.99 43.02 11.95
CA LEU A 331 -0.45 43.31 10.62
C LEU A 331 -1.47 42.99 9.50
N ASP A 332 -2.03 44.05 8.96
CA ASP A 332 -2.32 44.39 7.55
C ASP A 332 -2.48 43.30 6.47
N ALA A 333 -3.64 43.38 5.80
CA ALA A 333 -3.84 43.43 4.34
C ALA A 333 -2.99 42.54 3.41
N GLU A 334 -3.59 41.45 2.92
CA GLU A 334 -3.48 41.00 1.52
C GLU A 334 -4.47 39.85 1.25
N THR A 335 -5.69 40.18 0.81
CA THR A 335 -6.64 39.21 0.25
C THR A 335 -7.33 39.86 -0.94
N ASP A 336 -6.73 39.71 -2.13
CA ASP A 336 -7.44 39.78 -3.41
C ASP A 336 -6.46 39.38 -4.53
N GLU A 337 -6.29 38.07 -4.80
CA GLU A 337 -5.87 37.61 -6.15
C GLU A 337 -5.92 36.08 -6.40
N THR A 338 -6.42 35.24 -5.49
CA THR A 338 -6.36 33.76 -5.67
C THR A 338 -7.73 33.08 -5.85
N ALA A 339 -8.81 33.85 -6.07
CA ALA A 339 -10.14 33.30 -6.29
C ALA A 339 -10.54 33.13 -7.78
N ALA A 340 -9.68 33.49 -8.74
CA ALA A 340 -10.03 33.51 -10.17
C ALA A 340 -9.42 32.37 -11.03
N LEU A 341 -8.66 31.43 -10.45
CA LEU A 341 -7.91 30.40 -11.21
C LEU A 341 -8.29 28.94 -10.91
N LEU A 342 -9.51 28.68 -10.44
CA LEU A 342 -10.03 27.32 -10.19
C LEU A 342 -11.39 27.03 -10.85
N ALA A 343 -11.70 27.71 -11.97
CA ALA A 343 -12.90 27.43 -12.77
C ALA A 343 -12.59 26.93 -14.21
N ALA A 344 -11.34 26.55 -14.50
CA ALA A 344 -10.97 25.94 -15.77
C ALA A 344 -9.92 24.84 -15.56
N ARG A 345 -10.36 23.69 -15.05
CA ARG A 345 -9.66 22.42 -15.27
C ARG A 345 -10.62 21.24 -15.21
#